data_AF-A0A4R5UWE9-F1
#
_entry.id   AF-A0A4R5UWE9-F1
#
_cell.length_a   1.000
_cell.length_b   1.000
_cell.length_c   1.000
_cell.angle_alpha   90.00
_cell.angle_beta   90.00
_cell.angle_gamma   90.00
#
_symmetry.space_group_name_H-M   'P 1'
#
loop_
_entity.id
_entity.type
_entity.pdbx_description
1 polymer ?
#
loop_
_entity_poly.entity_id
_entity_poly.type
_entity_poly.pdbx_seq_one_letter_code
_entity_poly.pdbx_strand_id
1 'polypeptide(L)'
;MEKPNNPNYHNAAKDLAGLIYGVALDGVVTRNEYAALKEWCNEHEGLCSYGPFDKLYSKIRPLIDSGKISVEELDEIEETLDQFLESIGSEKRIDKPDQIFINGMFKGILSSGDINDQEVYKLKTFLELEENRKIREEYTGLYELIKKVWADGKVDDQEFRILKDYLNLLIKSH
;
A
#
# COMPACT_ATOMS: atom_id res chain seq x y z
N MET A 1 -17.63 25.05 7.02
CA MET A 1 -16.58 24.26 7.69
C MET A 1 -16.92 22.81 7.44
N GLU A 2 -16.23 22.16 6.50
CA GLU A 2 -16.47 20.75 6.20
C GLU A 2 -16.12 19.89 7.42
N LYS A 3 -16.97 18.89 7.67
CA LYS A 3 -16.97 18.09 8.90
C LYS A 3 -15.69 17.25 9.02
N PRO A 4 -15.18 17.03 10.24
CA PRO A 4 -13.93 16.31 10.53
C PRO A 4 -13.98 14.78 10.27
N ASN A 5 -14.92 14.28 9.45
CA ASN A 5 -15.12 12.84 9.18
C ASN A 5 -15.63 12.63 7.76
N ASN A 6 -14.97 13.21 6.76
CA ASN A 6 -15.28 12.87 5.37
C ASN A 6 -14.50 11.58 5.02
N PRO A 7 -15.20 10.46 4.76
CA PRO A 7 -14.56 9.17 4.52
C PRO A 7 -13.57 9.19 3.36
N ASN A 8 -13.72 10.12 2.39
CA ASN A 8 -12.80 10.23 1.26
C ASN A 8 -11.36 10.52 1.70
N TYR A 9 -11.15 11.38 2.71
CA TYR A 9 -9.80 11.71 3.18
C TYR A 9 -9.17 10.55 3.96
N HIS A 10 -9.96 9.85 4.77
CA HIS A 10 -9.50 8.66 5.49
C HIS A 10 -9.15 7.53 4.53
N ASN A 11 -10.01 7.29 3.54
CA ASN A 11 -9.83 6.25 2.54
C ASN A 11 -8.60 6.55 1.67
N ALA A 12 -8.42 7.79 1.22
CA ALA A 12 -7.24 8.18 0.47
C ALA A 12 -5.95 7.96 1.26
N ALA A 13 -5.88 8.40 2.53
CA ALA A 13 -4.68 8.18 3.32
C ALA A 13 -4.40 6.70 3.62
N LYS A 14 -5.44 5.87 3.80
CA LYS A 14 -5.29 4.42 3.95
C LYS A 14 -4.81 3.74 2.66
N ASP A 15 -5.35 4.15 1.52
CA ASP A 15 -4.93 3.66 0.20
C ASP A 15 -3.46 4.03 -0.07
N LEU A 16 -3.06 5.27 0.23
CA LEU A 16 -1.67 5.72 0.15
C LEU A 16 -0.77 4.94 1.11
N ALA A 17 -1.19 4.76 2.37
CA ALA A 17 -0.46 3.98 3.36
C ALA A 17 -0.23 2.54 2.90
N GLY A 18 -1.25 1.92 2.32
CA GLY A 18 -1.13 0.61 1.68
C GLY A 18 -0.12 0.64 0.54
N LEU A 19 -0.27 1.59 -0.39
CA LEU A 19 0.60 1.74 -1.55
C LEU A 19 2.07 1.85 -1.14
N ILE A 20 2.38 2.72 -0.19
CA ILE A 20 3.75 2.89 0.33
C ILE A 20 4.26 1.64 1.03
N TYR A 21 3.41 0.97 1.82
CA TYR A 21 3.78 -0.28 2.46
C TYR A 21 4.16 -1.35 1.43
N GLY A 22 3.39 -1.46 0.34
CA GLY A 22 3.64 -2.37 -0.76
C GLY A 22 4.99 -2.11 -1.45
N VAL A 23 5.26 -0.87 -1.84
CA VAL A 23 6.53 -0.50 -2.52
C VAL A 23 7.76 -0.56 -1.61
N ALA A 24 7.57 -0.56 -0.29
CA ALA A 24 8.65 -0.65 0.68
C ALA A 24 8.99 -2.11 1.05
N LEU A 25 8.28 -3.10 0.51
CA LEU A 25 8.43 -4.51 0.92
C LEU A 25 9.78 -5.12 0.55
N ASP A 26 10.54 -4.64 -0.40
CA ASP A 26 11.92 -5.10 -0.63
C ASP A 26 12.97 -4.05 -0.21
N GLY A 27 12.52 -2.88 0.22
CA GLY A 27 13.37 -1.74 0.57
C GLY A 27 13.98 -1.03 -0.64
N VAL A 28 13.52 -1.30 -1.87
CA VAL A 28 14.03 -0.73 -3.11
C VAL A 28 12.89 -0.18 -3.96
N VAL A 29 12.74 1.15 -3.98
CA VAL A 29 11.74 1.79 -4.85
C VAL A 29 12.25 1.86 -6.29
N THR A 30 11.61 1.09 -7.17
CA THR A 30 11.81 1.09 -8.62
C THR A 30 11.19 2.33 -9.28
N ARG A 31 11.54 2.56 -10.56
CA ARG A 31 10.96 3.66 -11.36
C ARG A 31 9.45 3.52 -11.55
N ASN A 32 8.93 2.29 -11.60
CA ASN A 32 7.51 2.07 -11.83
C ASN A 32 6.70 2.30 -10.53
N GLU A 33 7.22 1.87 -9.39
CA GLU A 33 6.64 2.18 -8.07
C GLU A 33 6.63 3.67 -7.78
N TYR A 34 7.74 4.34 -8.11
CA TYR A 34 7.80 5.79 -8.10
C TYR A 34 6.70 6.44 -8.96
N ALA A 35 6.50 5.92 -10.18
CA ALA A 35 5.46 6.43 -11.07
C ALA A 35 4.05 6.22 -10.48
N ALA A 36 3.80 5.08 -9.84
CA ALA A 36 2.54 4.81 -9.16
C ALA A 36 2.27 5.75 -7.98
N LEU A 37 3.30 6.03 -7.15
CA LEU A 37 3.18 7.02 -6.07
C LEU A 37 2.90 8.43 -6.62
N LYS A 38 3.55 8.80 -7.73
CA LYS A 38 3.32 10.09 -8.38
C LYS A 38 1.93 10.20 -8.98
N GLU A 39 1.46 9.14 -9.63
CA GLU A 39 0.11 9.03 -10.18
C GLU A 39 -0.92 9.16 -9.07
N TRP A 40 -0.74 8.43 -7.96
CA TRP A 40 -1.60 8.53 -6.79
C TRP A 40 -1.74 9.97 -6.29
N CYS A 41 -0.62 10.70 -6.16
CA CYS A 41 -0.68 12.11 -5.78
C CYS A 41 -1.45 12.96 -6.80
N ASN A 42 -1.24 12.76 -8.11
CA ASN A 42 -1.98 13.53 -9.12
C ASN A 42 -3.49 13.26 -9.05
N GLU A 43 -3.90 12.00 -8.87
CA GLU A 43 -5.31 11.61 -8.80
C GLU A 43 -6.02 12.21 -7.57
N HIS A 44 -5.29 12.37 -6.47
CA HIS A 44 -5.86 12.83 -5.19
C HIS A 44 -5.62 14.32 -4.91
N GLU A 45 -5.04 15.08 -5.85
CA GLU A 45 -4.82 16.53 -5.70
C GLU A 45 -6.13 17.29 -5.40
N GLY A 46 -7.25 16.83 -5.96
CA GLY A 46 -8.57 17.42 -5.72
C GLY A 46 -9.04 17.39 -4.26
N LEU A 47 -8.42 16.57 -3.40
CA LEU A 47 -8.72 16.51 -1.96
C LEU A 47 -8.00 17.60 -1.14
N CYS A 48 -7.08 18.37 -1.76
CA CYS A 48 -6.32 19.44 -1.10
C CYS A 48 -7.17 20.66 -0.72
N SER A 49 -8.47 20.70 -1.05
CA SER A 49 -9.37 21.71 -0.46
C SER A 49 -9.53 21.57 1.06
N TYR A 50 -9.16 20.40 1.62
CA TYR A 50 -9.16 20.14 3.06
C TYR A 50 -7.77 20.28 3.66
N GLY A 51 -7.62 21.21 4.61
CA GLY A 51 -6.33 21.61 5.18
C GLY A 51 -5.44 20.46 5.70
N PRO A 52 -5.96 19.47 6.46
CA PRO A 52 -5.15 18.32 6.86
C PRO A 52 -4.63 17.49 5.68
N PHE A 53 -5.45 17.30 4.64
CA PHE A 53 -5.02 16.56 3.45
C PHE A 53 -4.05 17.39 2.60
N ASP A 54 -4.27 18.69 2.47
CA ASP A 54 -3.31 19.63 1.85
C ASP A 54 -1.94 19.57 2.53
N LYS A 55 -1.92 19.48 3.87
CA LYS A 55 -0.68 19.32 4.64
C LYS A 55 0.01 17.98 4.38
N LEU A 56 -0.74 16.88 4.32
CA LEU A 56 -0.23 15.55 3.96
C LEU A 56 0.38 15.60 2.56
N TYR A 57 -0.38 16.11 1.59
CA TYR A 57 0.00 16.22 0.20
C TYR A 57 1.26 17.07 0.01
N SER A 58 1.29 18.27 0.61
CA SER A 58 2.41 19.21 0.50
C SER A 58 3.72 18.68 1.10
N LYS A 59 3.65 17.71 2.01
CA LYS A 59 4.84 17.04 2.56
C LYS A 59 5.31 15.88 1.68
N ILE A 60 4.40 15.07 1.18
CA ILE A 60 4.72 13.85 0.43
C ILE A 60 5.08 14.17 -1.02
N ARG A 61 4.39 15.14 -1.64
CA ARG A 61 4.58 15.47 -3.05
C ARG A 61 6.02 15.87 -3.40
N PRO A 62 6.72 16.72 -2.63
CA PRO A 62 8.11 17.07 -2.92
C PRO A 62 9.09 15.89 -2.80
N LEU A 63 8.85 14.98 -1.84
CA LEU A 63 9.66 13.77 -1.64
C LEU A 63 9.51 12.84 -2.84
N ILE A 64 8.31 12.74 -3.40
CA ILE A 64 8.10 12.04 -4.66
C ILE A 64 8.71 12.86 -5.81
N ASP A 65 8.50 14.17 -5.96
CA ASP A 65 8.97 14.90 -7.15
C ASP A 65 10.51 15.02 -7.27
N SER A 66 11.29 14.71 -6.24
CA SER A 66 12.77 14.71 -6.25
C SER A 66 13.38 13.73 -7.26
N GLY A 67 12.62 12.74 -7.72
CA GLY A 67 12.97 11.81 -8.81
C GLY A 67 13.61 10.50 -8.37
N LYS A 68 13.82 10.30 -7.07
CA LYS A 68 14.13 9.02 -6.39
C LYS A 68 13.64 9.13 -4.95
N ILE A 69 13.21 8.02 -4.36
CA ILE A 69 12.82 7.99 -2.95
C ILE A 69 13.89 7.16 -2.21
N SER A 70 14.58 7.77 -1.27
CA SER A 70 15.50 7.08 -0.36
C SER A 70 14.73 6.33 0.74
N VAL A 71 15.41 5.45 1.48
CA VAL A 71 14.79 4.78 2.64
C VAL A 71 14.38 5.81 3.69
N GLU A 72 15.20 6.84 3.90
CA GLU A 72 14.89 7.95 4.82
C GLU A 72 13.66 8.74 4.35
N GLU A 73 13.53 9.00 3.05
CA GLU A 73 12.33 9.67 2.50
C GLU A 73 11.09 8.80 2.62
N LEU A 74 11.20 7.46 2.48
CA LEU A 74 10.09 6.54 2.78
C LEU A 74 9.67 6.64 4.25
N ASP A 75 10.62 6.60 5.19
CA ASP A 75 10.34 6.73 6.62
C ASP A 75 9.66 8.08 6.93
N GLU A 76 10.10 9.18 6.31
CA GLU A 76 9.47 10.50 6.46
C GLU A 76 8.03 10.54 5.92
N ILE A 77 7.77 9.87 4.80
CA ILE A 77 6.42 9.72 4.23
C ILE A 77 5.54 8.91 5.19
N GLU A 78 6.05 7.79 5.72
CA GLU A 78 5.33 6.94 6.66
C GLU A 78 4.98 7.66 7.96
N GLU A 79 5.92 8.41 8.53
CA GLU A 79 5.68 9.24 9.73
C GLU A 79 4.62 10.32 9.44
N THR A 80 4.71 10.96 8.27
CA THR A 80 3.77 11.98 7.83
C THR A 80 2.35 11.42 7.69
N LEU A 81 2.19 10.19 7.23
CA LEU A 81 0.91 9.49 7.16
C LEU A 81 0.35 9.17 8.55
N ASP A 82 1.18 8.66 9.46
CA ASP A 82 0.77 8.37 10.83
C ASP A 82 0.27 9.64 11.54
N GLN A 83 1.01 10.75 11.40
CA GLN A 83 0.60 12.05 11.92
C GLN A 83 -0.73 12.53 11.33
N PHE A 84 -0.96 12.30 10.03
CA PHE A 84 -2.22 12.66 9.39
C PHE A 84 -3.39 11.82 9.91
N LEU A 85 -3.24 10.49 9.95
CA LEU A 85 -4.26 9.57 10.46
C LEU A 85 -4.63 9.90 11.91
N GLU A 86 -3.63 10.18 12.75
CA GLU A 86 -3.85 10.63 14.13
C GLU A 86 -4.60 11.97 14.18
N SER A 87 -4.24 12.93 13.32
CA SER A 87 -4.88 14.26 13.28
C SER A 87 -6.37 14.23 12.91
N ILE A 88 -6.82 13.19 12.19
CA ILE A 88 -8.21 12.97 11.82
C ILE A 88 -8.91 11.94 12.72
N GLY A 89 -8.27 11.49 13.80
CA GLY A 89 -8.85 10.55 14.77
C GLY A 89 -8.95 9.10 14.27
N SER A 90 -8.09 8.70 13.33
CA SER A 90 -7.97 7.32 12.86
C SER A 90 -6.90 6.56 13.67
N GLU A 91 -7.06 5.24 13.77
CA GLU A 91 -6.01 4.36 14.30
C GLU A 91 -4.83 4.27 13.31
N LYS A 92 -3.66 3.86 13.82
CA LYS A 92 -2.44 3.67 13.01
C LYS A 92 -2.62 2.56 11.98
N ARG A 93 -1.93 2.72 10.84
CA ARG A 93 -2.15 1.96 9.61
C ARG A 93 -1.86 0.45 9.71
N ILE A 94 -0.81 0.05 10.43
CA ILE A 94 -0.35 -1.35 10.52
C ILE A 94 -1.06 -2.12 11.65
N ASP A 95 -1.56 -1.42 12.68
CA ASP A 95 -2.10 -2.08 13.87
C ASP A 95 -3.46 -2.75 13.60
N LYS A 96 -4.23 -2.23 12.63
CA LYS A 96 -5.48 -2.82 12.14
C LYS A 96 -5.67 -2.49 10.65
N PRO A 97 -5.00 -3.21 9.74
CA PRO A 97 -5.20 -2.98 8.32
C PRO A 97 -6.67 -3.26 7.98
N ASP A 98 -7.20 -2.50 7.02
CA ASP A 98 -8.52 -2.75 6.44
C ASP A 98 -8.40 -3.04 4.94
N GLN A 99 -9.55 -3.28 4.32
CA GLN A 99 -9.62 -3.61 2.90
C GLN A 99 -8.97 -2.55 1.99
N ILE A 100 -9.06 -1.27 2.37
CA ILE A 100 -8.53 -0.16 1.58
C ILE A 100 -7.00 -0.16 1.66
N PHE A 101 -6.47 -0.35 2.87
CA PHE A 101 -5.03 -0.51 3.07
C PHE A 101 -4.48 -1.72 2.29
N ILE A 102 -5.14 -2.88 2.37
CA ILE A 102 -4.69 -4.09 1.68
C ILE A 102 -4.73 -3.93 0.15
N ASN A 103 -5.78 -3.31 -0.38
CA ASN A 103 -5.85 -2.97 -1.80
C ASN A 103 -4.71 -2.03 -2.22
N GLY A 104 -4.42 -1.00 -1.41
CA GLY A 104 -3.26 -0.12 -1.62
C GLY A 104 -1.95 -0.91 -1.65
N MET A 105 -1.75 -1.81 -0.70
CA MET A 105 -0.57 -2.67 -0.62
C MET A 105 -0.40 -3.53 -1.88
N PHE A 106 -1.47 -4.13 -2.39
CA PHE A 106 -1.40 -4.89 -3.63
C PHE A 106 -1.05 -4.02 -4.83
N LYS A 107 -1.58 -2.79 -4.92
CA LYS A 107 -1.18 -1.84 -5.97
C LYS A 107 0.31 -1.51 -5.89
N GLY A 108 0.86 -1.34 -4.68
CA GLY A 108 2.29 -1.12 -4.46
C GLY A 108 3.13 -2.28 -5.00
N ILE A 109 2.84 -3.49 -4.52
CA ILE A 109 3.50 -4.73 -4.97
C ILE A 109 3.42 -4.91 -6.49
N LEU A 110 2.28 -4.58 -7.10
CA LEU A 110 2.09 -4.74 -8.54
C LEU A 110 2.72 -3.62 -9.37
N SER A 111 3.06 -2.49 -8.76
CA SER A 111 3.54 -1.31 -9.46
C SER A 111 4.98 -1.42 -9.94
N SER A 112 5.81 -2.26 -9.31
CA SER A 112 7.17 -2.59 -9.76
C SER A 112 7.18 -3.23 -11.16
N GLY A 113 6.09 -3.92 -11.52
CA GLY A 113 5.93 -4.64 -12.79
C GLY A 113 6.39 -6.09 -12.72
N ASP A 114 7.26 -6.42 -11.75
CA ASP A 114 7.82 -7.73 -11.41
C ASP A 114 7.68 -7.94 -9.89
N ILE A 115 7.08 -9.03 -9.44
CA ILE A 115 7.07 -9.38 -8.00
C ILE A 115 8.27 -10.27 -7.73
N ASN A 116 9.10 -9.89 -6.76
CA ASN A 116 10.27 -10.66 -6.36
C ASN A 116 10.02 -11.55 -5.13
N ASP A 117 11.00 -12.41 -4.85
CA ASP A 117 10.95 -13.35 -3.72
C ASP A 117 10.72 -12.65 -2.37
N GLN A 118 11.29 -11.45 -2.16
CA GLN A 118 11.14 -10.72 -0.90
C GLN A 118 9.73 -10.18 -0.71
N GLU A 119 9.11 -9.65 -1.76
CA GLU A 119 7.73 -9.17 -1.73
C GLU A 119 6.74 -10.31 -1.43
N VAL A 120 6.91 -11.48 -2.07
CA VAL A 120 6.07 -12.66 -1.77
C VAL A 120 6.28 -13.14 -0.35
N TYR A 121 7.53 -13.20 0.12
CA TYR A 121 7.83 -13.59 1.50
C TYR A 121 7.23 -12.63 2.52
N LYS A 122 7.34 -11.31 2.31
CA LYS A 122 6.77 -10.33 3.23
C LYS A 122 5.24 -10.31 3.17
N LEU A 123 4.64 -10.47 1.99
CA LEU A 123 3.19 -10.59 1.84
C LEU A 123 2.66 -11.86 2.53
N LYS A 124 3.37 -12.99 2.40
CA LYS A 124 3.08 -14.21 3.16
C LYS A 124 3.09 -13.94 4.65
N THR A 125 4.16 -13.31 5.14
CA THR A 125 4.35 -13.00 6.56
C THR A 125 3.26 -12.05 7.08
N PHE A 126 2.88 -11.04 6.31
CA PHE A 126 1.78 -10.13 6.63
C PHE A 126 0.46 -10.90 6.84
N LEU A 127 0.11 -11.80 5.91
CA LEU A 127 -1.12 -12.60 6.01
C LEU A 127 -1.08 -13.64 7.15
N GLU A 128 0.10 -14.17 7.49
CA GLU A 128 0.29 -15.11 8.60
C GLU A 128 0.12 -14.43 9.97
N LEU A 129 0.60 -13.20 10.10
CA LEU A 129 0.54 -12.42 11.33
C LEU A 129 -0.81 -11.70 11.53
N GLU A 130 -1.66 -11.66 10.50
CA GLU A 130 -2.96 -11.01 10.58
C GLU A 130 -3.87 -11.67 11.61
N GLU A 131 -4.27 -10.92 12.64
CA GLU A 131 -5.12 -11.40 13.72
C GLU A 131 -6.62 -11.24 13.42
N ASN A 132 -6.98 -10.34 12.49
CA ASN A 132 -8.35 -10.05 12.12
C ASN A 132 -8.99 -11.22 11.35
N ARG A 133 -9.98 -11.84 11.97
CA ARG A 133 -10.67 -13.01 11.41
C ARG A 133 -11.31 -12.73 10.06
N LYS A 134 -11.92 -11.54 9.85
CA LYS A 134 -12.60 -11.21 8.60
C LYS A 134 -11.61 -11.16 7.44
N ILE A 135 -10.47 -10.51 7.65
CA ILE A 135 -9.40 -10.40 6.66
C ILE A 135 -8.84 -11.78 6.34
N ARG A 136 -8.56 -12.61 7.36
CA ARG A 136 -8.12 -13.99 7.11
C ARG A 136 -9.12 -14.79 6.29
N GLU A 137 -10.41 -14.71 6.60
CA GLU A 137 -11.48 -15.39 5.87
C GLU A 137 -11.56 -14.91 4.40
N GLU A 138 -11.50 -13.60 4.18
CA GLU A 138 -11.55 -12.94 2.86
C GLU A 138 -10.33 -13.29 1.99
N TYR A 139 -9.14 -13.33 2.58
CA TYR A 139 -7.88 -13.59 1.87
C TYR A 139 -7.36 -15.02 2.00
N THR A 140 -8.17 -15.96 2.49
CA THR A 140 -7.75 -17.37 2.60
C THR A 140 -7.28 -17.93 1.25
N GLY A 141 -7.97 -17.57 0.15
CA GLY A 141 -7.58 -17.98 -1.20
C GLY A 141 -6.21 -17.44 -1.63
N LEU A 142 -5.92 -16.18 -1.32
CA LEU A 142 -4.62 -15.55 -1.56
C LEU A 142 -3.52 -16.26 -0.75
N TYR A 143 -3.77 -16.49 0.53
CA TYR A 143 -2.81 -17.13 1.42
C TYR A 143 -2.44 -18.55 0.96
N GLU A 144 -3.43 -19.35 0.55
CA GLU A 144 -3.18 -20.69 0.01
C GLU A 144 -2.46 -20.67 -1.34
N LEU A 145 -2.71 -19.65 -2.18
CA LEU A 145 -1.95 -19.44 -3.41
C LEU A 145 -0.49 -19.10 -3.11
N ILE A 146 -0.24 -18.15 -2.21
CA ILE A 146 1.11 -17.73 -1.81
C ILE A 146 1.89 -18.89 -1.21
N LYS A 147 1.27 -19.74 -0.38
CA LYS A 147 1.94 -20.95 0.14
C LYS A 147 2.39 -21.91 -0.96
N LYS A 148 1.65 -22.00 -2.06
CA LYS A 148 2.00 -22.86 -3.21
C LYS A 148 3.14 -22.24 -4.00
N VAL A 149 3.04 -20.95 -4.30
CA VAL A 149 4.07 -20.18 -5.01
C VAL A 149 5.38 -20.18 -4.22
N TRP A 150 5.31 -20.02 -2.89
CA TRP A 150 6.50 -19.96 -2.03
C TRP A 150 7.04 -21.35 -1.60
N ALA A 151 6.51 -22.44 -2.15
CA ALA A 151 6.77 -23.78 -1.60
C ALA A 151 8.24 -24.22 -1.69
N ASP A 152 8.97 -23.77 -2.70
CA ASP A 152 10.40 -24.04 -2.90
C ASP A 152 11.32 -22.89 -2.43
N GLY A 153 10.72 -21.83 -1.87
CA GLY A 153 11.40 -20.63 -1.39
C GLY A 153 11.83 -19.66 -2.49
N LYS A 154 11.31 -19.81 -3.71
CA LYS A 154 11.52 -18.91 -4.84
C LYS A 154 10.20 -18.67 -5.57
N VAL A 155 10.18 -17.65 -6.42
CA VAL A 155 9.03 -17.33 -7.27
C VAL A 155 9.51 -17.31 -8.71
N ASP A 156 9.03 -18.26 -9.51
CA ASP A 156 9.33 -18.29 -10.95
C ASP A 156 8.38 -17.40 -11.78
N ASP A 157 8.69 -17.22 -13.06
CA ASP A 157 7.91 -16.38 -13.98
C ASP A 157 6.44 -16.84 -14.12
N GLN A 158 6.17 -18.15 -14.00
CA GLN A 158 4.83 -18.70 -14.12
C GLN A 158 4.04 -18.43 -12.83
N GLU A 159 4.65 -18.68 -11.69
CA GLU A 159 4.09 -18.41 -10.36
C GLU A 159 3.81 -16.93 -10.16
N PHE A 160 4.74 -16.07 -10.61
CA PHE A 160 4.57 -14.63 -10.65
C PHE A 160 3.32 -14.22 -11.42
N ARG A 161 3.13 -14.74 -12.65
CA ARG A 161 1.94 -14.41 -13.47
C ARG A 161 0.65 -14.84 -12.79
N ILE A 162 0.62 -16.01 -12.18
CA ILE A 162 -0.56 -16.51 -11.45
C ILE A 162 -0.87 -15.59 -10.27
N LEU A 163 0.13 -15.23 -9.48
CA LEU A 163 -0.05 -14.34 -8.33
C LEU A 163 -0.51 -12.95 -8.78
N LYS A 164 0.11 -12.39 -9.82
CA LYS A 164 -0.25 -11.10 -10.41
C LYS A 164 -1.69 -11.07 -10.90
N ASP A 165 -2.14 -12.08 -11.63
CA ASP A 165 -3.51 -12.16 -12.12
C ASP A 165 -4.50 -12.24 -10.94
N TYR A 166 -4.17 -13.03 -9.91
CA TYR A 166 -5.00 -13.17 -8.74
C TYR A 166 -5.11 -11.87 -7.92
N LEU A 167 -3.99 -11.17 -7.68
CA LEU A 167 -3.99 -9.87 -7.00
C LEU A 167 -4.80 -8.83 -7.79
N ASN A 168 -4.69 -8.81 -9.12
CA ASN A 168 -5.50 -7.92 -9.96
C ASN A 168 -7.00 -8.24 -9.90
N LEU A 169 -7.38 -9.51 -9.76
CA LEU A 169 -8.79 -9.89 -9.55
C LEU A 169 -9.31 -9.39 -8.20
N LEU A 170 -8.49 -9.49 -7.14
CA LEU A 170 -8.85 -8.97 -5.82
C LEU A 170 -9.05 -7.44 -5.86
N ILE A 171 -8.10 -6.70 -6.44
CA ILE A 171 -8.20 -5.23 -6.56
C ILE A 171 -9.47 -4.80 -7.33
N LYS A 172 -9.92 -5.58 -8.31
CA LYS A 172 -11.16 -5.27 -9.05
C LYS A 172 -12.44 -5.67 -8.33
N SER A 173 -12.34 -6.60 -7.38
CA SER A 173 -13.48 -7.14 -6.64
C SER A 173 -13.85 -6.30 -5.41
N HIS A 174 -12.98 -5.36 -5.02
CA HIS A 174 -13.08 -4.51 -3.83
C HIS A 174 -12.85 -3.05 -4.18
#